data_AF-A0A913XWG6-F1
#
_entry.id   AF-A0A913XWG6-F1
#
_cell.length_a   1.000
_cell.length_b   1.000
_cell.length_c   1.000
_cell.angle_alpha   90.00
_cell.angle_beta   90.00
_cell.angle_gamma   90.00
#
_symmetry.space_group_name_H-M   'P 1'
#
loop_
_entity.id
_entity.type
_entity.pdbx_description
1 polymer ?
#
loop_
_entity_poly.entity_id
_entity_poly.type
_entity_poly.pdbx_seq_one_letter_code
_entity_poly.pdbx_strand_id
1 'polypeptide(L)'
;MFRSSVVRWNFQISRLHVSQHHLFSCRLLSSSSNRHAPVLNWMFGSKVDVPIPKKVQFNQEVHGCVFKDNFAWLKDGNAKDVQEYVKDENRYAHHCLEDTTFFQKILKREMKHWLPLCHELESVPERIDNYFYYIKSPPEGDDRLPVICRRAFFK
;
A
#
# COMPACT_ATOMS: atom_id res chain seq x y z
N MET A 1 -7.92 -23.68 -47.09
CA MET A 1 -7.85 -25.01 -46.47
C MET A 1 -6.63 -25.07 -45.56
N PHE A 2 -6.78 -24.70 -44.28
CA PHE A 2 -5.70 -24.81 -43.29
C PHE A 2 -6.07 -25.91 -42.29
N ARG A 3 -5.27 -26.99 -42.31
CA ARG A 3 -5.37 -28.14 -41.40
C ARG A 3 -4.89 -27.70 -40.00
N SER A 4 -5.74 -27.81 -38.99
CA SER A 4 -5.33 -27.76 -37.59
C SER A 4 -5.30 -29.19 -37.05
N SER A 5 -4.12 -29.66 -36.67
CA SER A 5 -3.87 -30.98 -36.11
C SER A 5 -3.92 -30.88 -34.59
N VAL A 6 -4.98 -31.44 -33.99
CA VAL A 6 -5.12 -31.56 -32.53
C VAL A 6 -4.31 -32.77 -32.06
N VAL A 7 -3.27 -32.53 -31.25
CA VAL A 7 -2.44 -33.58 -30.65
C VAL A 7 -3.06 -34.00 -29.31
N ARG A 8 -3.47 -35.28 -29.24
CA ARG A 8 -4.08 -35.96 -28.09
C ARG A 8 -2.98 -36.56 -27.22
N TRP A 9 -2.83 -36.09 -25.99
CA TRP A 9 -1.92 -36.70 -25.01
C TRP A 9 -2.66 -37.82 -24.26
N ASN A 10 -2.23 -39.06 -24.49
CA ASN A 10 -2.56 -40.21 -23.66
C ASN A 10 -1.46 -40.37 -22.60
N PHE A 11 -1.82 -40.36 -21.32
CA PHE A 11 -0.94 -40.77 -20.24
C PHE A 11 -1.53 -42.00 -19.55
N GLN A 12 -0.84 -43.14 -19.71
CA GLN A 12 -1.18 -44.41 -19.06
C GLN A 12 -0.88 -44.33 -17.56
N ILE A 13 -1.82 -44.82 -16.75
CA ILE A 13 -1.62 -45.12 -15.33
C ILE A 13 -1.11 -46.57 -15.24
N SER A 14 0.06 -46.76 -14.64
CA SER A 14 0.54 -48.07 -14.22
C SER A 14 0.68 -48.10 -12.70
N ARG A 15 -0.18 -48.94 -12.12
CA ARG A 15 -0.25 -49.37 -10.72
C ARG A 15 0.96 -50.25 -10.41
N LEU A 16 1.62 -50.04 -9.27
CA LEU A 16 2.42 -51.07 -8.61
C LEU A 16 1.99 -51.23 -7.16
N HIS A 17 1.80 -52.49 -6.81
CA HIS A 17 1.43 -53.05 -5.51
C HIS A 17 2.69 -53.60 -4.82
N VAL A 18 2.51 -54.18 -3.61
CA VAL A 18 3.48 -54.94 -2.79
C VAL A 18 4.25 -54.06 -1.79
N SER A 19 4.48 -54.42 -0.53
CA SER A 19 3.90 -55.34 0.47
C SER A 19 4.64 -54.99 1.78
N GLN A 20 4.04 -55.31 2.92
CA GLN A 20 4.56 -55.04 4.28
C GLN A 20 5.90 -55.72 4.56
N HIS A 21 6.67 -55.23 5.54
CA HIS A 21 7.05 -55.94 6.77
C HIS A 21 8.11 -55.16 7.60
N HIS A 22 8.17 -55.53 8.88
CA HIS A 22 9.21 -55.30 9.89
C HIS A 22 8.94 -54.25 10.98
N LEU A 23 8.49 -54.80 12.11
CA LEU A 23 8.54 -54.24 13.45
C LEU A 23 9.99 -53.90 13.82
N PHE A 24 10.24 -52.64 14.17
CA PHE A 24 11.44 -52.21 14.89
C PHE A 24 11.04 -51.56 16.22
N SER A 25 11.56 -52.17 17.28
CA SER A 25 11.57 -51.70 18.66
C SER A 25 12.65 -50.63 18.84
N CYS A 26 12.32 -49.48 19.45
CA CYS A 26 13.05 -48.92 20.61
C CYS A 26 12.58 -47.51 21.04
N ARG A 27 12.33 -47.41 22.35
CA ARG A 27 12.64 -46.33 23.30
C ARG A 27 12.27 -44.86 22.99
N LEU A 28 11.30 -44.40 23.79
CA LEU A 28 11.22 -43.12 24.52
C LEU A 28 12.14 -41.97 24.03
N LEU A 29 11.54 -41.00 23.32
CA LEU A 29 11.93 -39.60 23.43
C LEU A 29 10.71 -38.75 23.79
N SER A 30 10.89 -37.98 24.87
CA SER A 30 10.20 -36.77 25.30
C SER A 30 9.00 -36.28 24.48
N SER A 31 7.91 -36.06 25.20
CA SER A 31 6.80 -35.20 24.83
C SER A 31 7.25 -33.88 24.20
N SER A 32 7.22 -33.81 22.87
CA SER A 32 7.08 -32.55 22.15
C SER A 32 5.70 -32.57 21.52
N SER A 33 4.75 -31.92 22.19
CA SER A 33 3.42 -31.66 21.67
C SER A 33 3.53 -30.68 20.49
N ASN A 34 4.03 -31.15 19.34
CA ASN A 34 3.81 -30.45 18.07
C ASN A 34 2.44 -30.85 17.56
N ARG A 35 1.43 -30.40 18.31
CA ARG A 35 0.04 -30.41 17.90
C ARG A 35 -0.20 -29.20 17.03
N HIS A 36 -0.42 -29.48 15.74
CA HIS A 36 -1.14 -28.65 14.77
C HIS A 36 -0.59 -27.23 14.60
N ALA A 37 0.19 -27.01 13.54
CA ALA A 37 0.29 -25.68 12.95
C ALA A 37 -1.15 -25.24 12.60
N PRO A 38 -1.71 -24.24 13.29
CA PRO A 38 -3.13 -23.96 13.15
C PRO A 38 -3.38 -23.23 11.84
N VAL A 39 -4.60 -23.40 11.35
CA VAL A 39 -5.28 -22.67 10.27
C VAL A 39 -5.01 -21.15 10.26
N LEU A 40 -4.52 -20.58 11.37
CA LEU A 40 -4.06 -19.20 11.51
C LEU A 40 -2.92 -18.80 10.55
N ASN A 41 -2.02 -19.71 10.15
CA ASN A 41 -0.96 -19.38 9.20
C ASN A 41 -1.47 -19.25 7.74
N TRP A 42 -2.75 -19.58 7.51
CA TRP A 42 -3.49 -19.34 6.27
C TRP A 42 -4.42 -18.11 6.37
N MET A 43 -4.76 -17.68 7.59
CA MET A 43 -5.56 -16.45 7.83
C MET A 43 -4.73 -15.17 7.91
N PHE A 44 -3.42 -15.26 8.10
CA PHE A 44 -2.53 -14.11 8.17
C PHE A 44 -1.38 -14.32 7.20
N GLY A 45 -1.40 -13.53 6.12
CA GLY A 45 -0.54 -13.65 4.94
C GLY A 45 0.97 -13.61 5.20
N SER A 46 1.72 -13.67 4.10
CA SER A 46 3.18 -13.62 4.06
C SER A 46 3.73 -12.59 5.06
N LYS A 47 4.51 -13.05 6.04
CA LYS A 47 5.05 -12.19 7.09
C LYS A 47 6.10 -11.26 6.48
N VAL A 48 5.70 -10.05 6.05
CA VAL A 48 6.65 -8.97 5.79
C VAL A 48 7.11 -8.43 7.14
N ASP A 49 8.43 -8.37 7.31
CA ASP A 49 9.03 -7.89 8.54
C ASP A 49 8.70 -6.41 8.75
N VAL A 50 8.19 -6.11 9.94
CA VAL A 50 7.89 -4.73 10.36
C VAL A 50 9.23 -3.99 10.49
N PRO A 51 9.42 -2.87 9.78
CA PRO A 51 10.65 -2.08 9.92
C PRO A 51 10.77 -1.52 11.33
N ILE A 52 11.93 -1.71 11.96
CA ILE A 52 12.20 -1.24 13.32
C ILE A 52 13.10 0.00 13.24
N PRO A 53 12.66 1.17 13.73
CA PRO A 53 13.47 2.38 13.67
C PRO A 53 14.67 2.29 14.62
N LYS A 54 15.82 2.82 14.17
CA LYS A 54 16.98 3.00 15.04
C LYS A 54 16.68 4.01 16.15
N LYS A 55 17.24 3.77 17.33
CA LYS A 55 17.14 4.68 18.49
C LYS A 55 18.47 5.41 18.64
N VAL A 56 18.46 6.72 18.42
CA VAL A 56 19.63 7.60 18.56
C VAL A 56 19.29 8.63 19.63
N GLN A 57 19.98 8.58 20.77
CA GLN A 57 19.72 9.52 21.85
C GLN A 57 19.98 10.96 21.39
N PHE A 58 18.94 11.78 21.39
CA PHE A 58 19.02 13.21 21.16
C PHE A 58 18.29 13.92 22.28
N ASN A 59 18.96 14.87 22.92
CA ASN A 59 18.38 15.66 23.99
C ASN A 59 18.21 17.09 23.50
N GLN A 60 17.01 17.64 23.66
CA GLN A 60 16.71 19.03 23.35
C GLN A 60 16.27 19.74 24.63
N GLU A 61 16.81 20.93 24.88
CA GLU A 61 16.38 21.76 26.00
C GLU A 61 15.40 22.81 25.50
N VAL A 62 14.22 22.89 26.14
CA VAL A 62 13.17 23.85 25.82
C VAL A 62 12.65 24.42 27.14
N HIS A 63 12.74 25.74 27.31
CA HIS A 63 12.31 26.46 28.53
C HIS A 63 12.87 25.88 29.84
N GLY A 64 14.14 25.43 29.84
CA GLY A 64 14.79 24.84 31.02
C GLY A 64 14.36 23.41 31.33
N CYS A 65 13.57 22.77 30.46
CA CYS A 65 13.23 21.36 30.53
C CYS A 65 13.99 20.58 29.46
N VAL A 66 14.62 19.46 29.85
CA VAL A 66 15.33 18.56 28.94
C VAL A 66 14.39 17.48 28.42
N PHE A 67 14.12 17.49 27.12
CA PHE A 67 13.35 16.48 26.41
C PHE A 67 14.30 15.47 25.74
N LYS A 68 14.09 14.18 26.00
CA LYS A 68 14.84 13.09 25.35
C LYS A 68 14.03 12.55 24.18
N ASP A 69 14.52 12.75 22.97
CA ASP A 69 13.93 12.23 21.74
C ASP A 69 14.89 11.22 21.11
N ASN A 70 14.54 9.94 21.11
CA ASN A 70 15.37 8.90 20.48
C ASN A 70 15.22 8.83 18.95
N PHE A 71 14.28 9.59 18.39
CA PHE A 71 13.89 9.55 16.98
C PHE A 71 14.04 10.90 16.28
N ALA A 72 14.72 11.85 16.89
CA ALA A 72 14.96 13.17 16.32
C ALA A 72 15.64 13.12 14.93
N TRP A 73 16.39 12.04 14.65
CA TRP A 73 17.02 11.80 13.36
C TRP A 73 16.02 11.68 12.19
N LEU A 74 14.74 11.34 12.45
CA LEU A 74 13.68 11.29 11.43
C LEU A 74 13.24 12.68 10.93
N LYS A 75 13.63 13.74 11.63
CA LYS A 75 13.26 15.12 11.28
C LYS A 75 13.91 15.60 9.98
N ASP A 76 15.10 15.11 9.64
CA ASP A 76 15.83 15.50 8.44
C ASP A 76 15.46 14.63 7.24
N GLY A 77 14.53 15.10 6.40
CA GLY A 77 14.08 14.38 5.21
C GLY A 77 15.14 14.20 4.11
N ASN A 78 16.25 14.94 4.16
CA ASN A 78 17.34 14.81 3.19
C ASN A 78 18.38 13.76 3.60
N ALA A 79 18.37 13.32 4.86
CA ALA A 79 19.27 12.30 5.35
C ALA A 79 18.97 10.95 4.69
N LYS A 80 20.02 10.26 4.22
CA LYS A 80 19.91 8.97 3.56
C LYS A 80 19.18 7.92 4.42
N ASP A 81 19.50 7.89 5.71
CA ASP A 81 18.92 6.96 6.69
C ASP A 81 17.39 7.14 6.81
N VAL A 82 16.90 8.39 6.72
CA VAL A 82 15.46 8.68 6.78
C VAL A 82 14.77 8.21 5.50
N GLN A 83 15.37 8.48 4.34
CA GLN A 83 14.82 8.02 3.06
C GLN A 83 14.77 6.50 2.96
N GLU A 84 15.78 5.80 3.47
CA GLU A 84 15.81 4.33 3.52
C GLU A 84 14.71 3.78 4.42
N TYR A 85 14.59 4.30 5.65
CA TYR A 85 13.54 3.89 6.57
C TYR A 85 12.12 4.16 6.02
N VAL A 86 11.89 5.32 5.40
CA VAL A 86 10.59 5.65 4.78
C VAL A 86 10.27 4.70 3.61
N LYS A 87 11.28 4.26 2.82
CA LYS A 87 11.08 3.26 1.77
C LYS A 87 10.69 1.90 2.35
N ASP A 88 11.31 1.50 3.45
CA ASP A 88 10.98 0.25 4.15
C ASP A 88 9.55 0.29 4.73
N GLU A 89 9.15 1.40 5.35
CA GLU A 89 7.79 1.65 5.83
C GLU A 89 6.77 1.62 4.68
N ASN A 90 7.07 2.27 3.55
CA ASN A 90 6.20 2.22 2.37
C ASN A 90 6.04 0.79 1.85
N ARG A 91 7.12 0.00 1.81
CA ARG A 91 7.07 -1.42 1.41
C ARG A 91 6.17 -2.23 2.33
N TYR A 92 6.30 -2.03 3.65
CA TYR A 92 5.46 -2.68 4.64
C TYR A 92 3.98 -2.28 4.48
N ALA A 93 3.71 -0.99 4.33
CA ALA A 93 2.35 -0.48 4.10
C ALA A 93 1.73 -1.03 2.82
N HIS A 94 2.48 -1.08 1.72
CA HIS A 94 2.01 -1.65 0.45
C HIS A 94 1.64 -3.13 0.57
N HIS A 95 2.45 -3.90 1.29
CA HIS A 95 2.18 -5.31 1.54
C HIS A 95 0.92 -5.49 2.40
N CYS A 96 0.80 -4.75 3.49
CA CYS A 96 -0.39 -4.81 4.36
C CYS A 96 -1.68 -4.39 3.64
N LEU A 97 -1.58 -3.52 2.64
CA LEU A 97 -2.71 -3.02 1.87
C LEU A 97 -2.98 -3.79 0.56
N GLU A 98 -2.16 -4.80 0.23
CA GLU A 98 -2.19 -5.51 -1.04
C GLU A 98 -3.56 -6.14 -1.33
N ASP A 99 -4.16 -6.76 -0.31
CA ASP A 99 -5.47 -7.41 -0.38
C ASP A 99 -6.60 -6.42 -0.74
N THR A 100 -6.45 -5.14 -0.39
CA THR A 100 -7.48 -4.11 -0.59
C THR A 100 -7.33 -3.34 -1.90
N THR A 101 -6.33 -3.65 -2.73
CA THR A 101 -6.01 -2.91 -3.96
C THR A 101 -7.17 -2.81 -4.94
N PHE A 102 -8.04 -3.82 -5.02
CA PHE A 102 -9.24 -3.78 -5.85
C PHE A 102 -10.25 -2.73 -5.35
N PHE A 103 -10.53 -2.73 -4.04
CA PHE A 103 -11.45 -1.79 -3.43
C PHE A 103 -10.93 -0.35 -3.49
N GLN A 104 -9.62 -0.16 -3.27
CA GLN A 104 -8.96 1.15 -3.45
C GLN A 104 -9.14 1.70 -4.86
N LYS A 105 -9.08 0.86 -5.91
CA LYS A 105 -9.31 1.28 -7.30
C LYS A 105 -10.75 1.74 -7.53
N ILE A 106 -11.72 1.06 -6.92
CA ILE A 106 -13.14 1.45 -6.98
C ILE A 106 -13.32 2.81 -6.30
N LEU A 107 -12.87 2.94 -5.05
CA LEU A 107 -12.97 4.19 -4.30
C LEU A 107 -12.27 5.35 -5.03
N LYS A 108 -11.08 5.12 -5.57
CA LYS A 108 -10.36 6.15 -6.35
C LYS A 108 -11.17 6.59 -7.57
N ARG A 109 -11.84 5.67 -8.26
CA ARG A 109 -12.71 5.99 -9.40
C ARG A 109 -13.94 6.77 -8.95
N GLU A 110 -14.57 6.37 -7.85
CA GLU A 110 -15.71 7.07 -7.28
C GLU A 110 -15.34 8.49 -6.86
N MET A 111 -14.28 8.67 -6.05
CA MET A 111 -13.80 9.99 -5.64
C MET A 111 -13.42 10.85 -6.84
N LYS A 112 -12.74 10.27 -7.85
CA LYS A 112 -12.47 10.95 -9.12
C LYS A 112 -13.74 11.16 -9.96
N HIS A 113 -14.87 10.52 -9.69
CA HIS A 113 -16.13 10.83 -10.36
C HIS A 113 -16.88 11.97 -9.65
N TRP A 114 -16.75 12.06 -8.32
CA TRP A 114 -17.34 13.13 -7.52
C TRP A 114 -16.58 14.47 -7.66
N LEU A 115 -15.25 14.44 -7.75
CA LEU A 115 -14.44 15.66 -7.87
C LEU A 115 -14.70 16.46 -9.18
N PRO A 116 -14.96 15.81 -10.34
CA PRO A 116 -15.31 16.45 -11.62
C PRO A 116 -16.73 16.94 -11.80
N LEU A 117 -17.68 16.63 -10.93
CA LEU A 117 -19.00 17.27 -11.03
C LEU A 117 -18.89 18.82 -10.90
N CYS A 118 -17.73 19.33 -10.43
CA CYS A 118 -17.36 20.73 -10.44
C CYS A 118 -16.30 21.14 -11.49
N HIS A 119 -15.83 20.26 -12.39
CA HIS A 119 -14.81 20.67 -13.37
C HIS A 119 -15.34 21.70 -14.39
N GLU A 120 -16.64 21.68 -14.63
CA GLU A 120 -17.36 22.69 -15.41
C GLU A 120 -17.86 23.87 -14.53
N LEU A 121 -17.78 23.76 -13.21
CA LEU A 121 -18.33 24.73 -12.28
C LEU A 121 -17.27 25.76 -11.89
N GLU A 122 -17.56 27.02 -12.20
CA GLU A 122 -16.84 28.16 -11.65
C GLU A 122 -17.22 28.34 -10.17
N SER A 123 -16.26 28.73 -9.32
CA SER A 123 -16.60 29.16 -7.96
C SER A 123 -17.53 30.36 -7.99
N VAL A 124 -18.21 30.62 -6.87
CA VAL A 124 -18.95 31.87 -6.69
C VAL A 124 -17.99 33.05 -6.95
N PRO A 125 -18.32 33.97 -7.88
CA PRO A 125 -17.42 35.06 -8.23
C PRO A 125 -17.45 36.15 -7.17
N GLU A 126 -16.26 36.60 -6.75
CA GLU A 126 -16.10 37.74 -5.85
C GLU A 126 -15.78 39.00 -6.65
N ARG A 127 -16.48 40.09 -6.33
CA ARG A 127 -16.25 41.38 -6.98
C ARG A 127 -15.16 42.15 -6.26
N ILE A 128 -14.11 42.49 -6.99
CA ILE A 128 -13.03 43.38 -6.52
C ILE A 128 -12.83 44.43 -7.61
N ASP A 129 -13.07 45.70 -7.25
CA ASP A 129 -13.05 46.85 -8.16
C ASP A 129 -13.95 46.69 -9.40
N ASN A 130 -13.32 46.66 -10.58
CA ASN A 130 -13.93 46.50 -11.90
C ASN A 130 -13.82 45.06 -12.43
N TYR A 131 -13.49 44.08 -11.58
CA TYR A 131 -13.34 42.68 -11.98
C TYR A 131 -14.12 41.76 -11.05
N PHE A 132 -14.56 40.63 -11.60
CA PHE A 132 -14.96 39.46 -10.84
C PHE A 132 -13.84 38.45 -10.87
N TYR A 133 -13.43 37.98 -9.69
CA TYR A 133 -12.49 36.90 -9.50
C TYR A 133 -13.25 35.62 -9.21
N TYR A 134 -12.81 34.52 -9.79
CA TYR A 134 -13.38 33.20 -9.53
C TYR A 134 -12.34 32.13 -9.79
N ILE A 135 -12.53 30.98 -9.18
CA ILE A 135 -11.68 29.81 -9.32
C ILE A 135 -12.35 28.86 -10.31
N LYS A 136 -11.57 28.39 -11.27
CA LYS A 136 -11.94 27.33 -12.21
C LYS A 136 -11.16 26.08 -11.90
N SER A 137 -11.82 24.93 -12.05
CA SER A 137 -11.10 23.69 -12.20
C SER A 137 -10.22 23.75 -13.47
N PRO A 138 -9.05 23.09 -13.47
CA PRO A 138 -8.23 23.01 -14.67
C PRO A 138 -8.99 22.32 -15.82
N PRO A 139 -8.68 22.64 -17.09
CA PRO A 139 -9.30 22.00 -18.24
C PRO A 139 -9.04 20.49 -18.25
N GLU A 140 -9.92 19.74 -18.92
CA GLU A 140 -9.86 18.28 -18.98
C GLU A 140 -8.48 17.80 -19.49
N GLY A 141 -7.82 16.97 -18.69
CA GLY A 141 -6.48 16.44 -18.99
C GLY A 141 -5.31 17.16 -18.31
N ASP A 142 -5.56 18.21 -17.52
CA ASP A 142 -4.54 18.90 -16.73
C ASP A 142 -4.71 18.61 -15.23
N ASP A 143 -3.78 17.85 -14.63
CA ASP A 143 -3.78 17.48 -13.20
C ASP A 143 -3.28 18.65 -12.29
N ARG A 144 -3.34 19.89 -12.78
CA ARG A 144 -2.87 21.09 -12.07
C ARG A 144 -3.79 21.48 -10.90
N LEU A 145 -3.26 22.38 -10.08
CA LEU A 145 -4.05 23.10 -9.07
C LEU A 145 -5.14 23.97 -9.73
N PRO A 146 -6.22 24.29 -8.99
CA PRO A 146 -7.27 25.19 -9.47
C PRO A 146 -6.71 26.52 -9.99
N VAL A 147 -7.29 27.02 -11.09
CA VAL A 147 -6.84 28.24 -11.77
C VAL A 147 -7.68 29.43 -11.32
N ILE A 148 -7.03 30.49 -10.87
CA ILE A 148 -7.70 31.75 -10.53
C ILE A 148 -7.86 32.57 -11.82
N CYS A 149 -9.09 32.95 -12.14
CA CYS A 149 -9.45 33.72 -13.32
C CYS A 149 -10.12 35.05 -12.94
N ARG A 150 -10.09 36.02 -13.85
CA ARG A 150 -10.82 37.29 -13.70
C ARG A 150 -11.61 37.64 -14.96
N ARG A 151 -12.79 38.24 -14.78
CA ARG A 151 -13.59 38.83 -15.88
C ARG A 151 -13.90 40.29 -15.58
N ALA A 152 -13.82 41.15 -16.59
CA ALA A 152 -14.15 42.57 -16.43
C ALA A 152 -15.65 42.76 -16.16
N PHE A 153 -15.98 43.64 -15.23
CA PHE A 153 -17.34 44.07 -14.97
C PHE A 153 -17.67 45.23 -15.92
N PHE A 154 -18.45 44.94 -16.95
CA PHE A 154 -18.96 45.97 -17.85
C PHE A 154 -20.03 46.80 -17.12
N LYS A 155 -19.89 48.13 -17.16
CA LYS A 155 -20.86 49.09 -16.64
C LYS A 155 -21.89 49.44 -17.71
#